data_AF-A0A5A7N9A9-F1
#
_entry.id   AF-A0A5A7N9A9-F1
#
_cell.length_a   1.000
_cell.length_b   1.000
_cell.length_c   1.000
_cell.angle_alpha   90.00
_cell.angle_beta   90.00
_cell.angle_gamma   90.00
#
_symmetry.space_group_name_H-M   'P 1'
#
loop_
_entity.id
_entity.type
_entity.pdbx_description
1 polymer ?
#
loop_
_entity_poly.entity_id
_entity_poly.type
_entity_poly.pdbx_seq_one_letter_code
_entity_poly.pdbx_strand_id
1 'polypeptide(L)'
;MGDGGAIVNMASGGLYTLPQNLYFLEQSKDHFNGAAGYASHKRAMITLSDQWSQINGIRAYSMHPGWVDTDGVQKSLPLFRKFLAAILRSPEQGADTALWLIAHRPAIVAGALWFDHKARPAHVFKLTKKPYARAADILAKLAQDAA
;
A
#
# COMPACT_ATOMS: atom_id res chain seq x y z
N MET A 1 27.21 -4.01 -14.35
CA MET A 1 26.38 -3.12 -13.49
C MET A 1 25.12 -3.91 -13.21
N GLY A 2 24.82 -4.23 -11.95
CA GLY A 2 23.67 -5.10 -11.62
C GLY A 2 22.34 -4.47 -12.04
N ASP A 3 21.29 -5.29 -12.14
CA ASP A 3 19.97 -4.95 -12.69
C ASP A 3 19.15 -3.88 -11.92
N GLY A 4 19.82 -3.06 -11.10
CA GLY A 4 19.19 -2.05 -10.24
C GLY A 4 18.60 -2.63 -8.95
N GLY A 5 17.94 -1.78 -8.16
CA GLY A 5 17.25 -2.12 -6.92
C GLY A 5 15.74 -2.32 -7.10
N ALA A 6 15.13 -3.12 -6.23
CA ALA A 6 13.69 -3.30 -6.16
C ALA A 6 13.15 -2.87 -4.80
N ILE A 7 12.07 -2.09 -4.79
CA ILE A 7 11.34 -1.69 -3.58
C ILE A 7 9.94 -2.26 -3.68
N VAL A 8 9.48 -2.99 -2.66
CA VAL A 8 8.11 -3.48 -2.60
C VAL A 8 7.44 -2.99 -1.33
N ASN A 9 6.52 -2.04 -1.50
CA ASN A 9 5.68 -1.55 -0.42
C ASN A 9 4.51 -2.51 -0.20
N MET A 10 4.45 -3.06 1.01
CA MET A 10 3.33 -3.86 1.49
C MET A 10 2.16 -2.94 1.87
N ALA A 11 1.32 -2.61 0.89
CA ALA A 11 0.12 -1.81 1.08
C ALA A 11 -1.01 -2.68 1.71
N SER A 12 -2.28 -2.36 1.46
CA SER A 12 -3.42 -3.11 2.04
C SER A 12 -4.75 -2.67 1.44
N GLY A 13 -5.79 -3.50 1.53
CA GLY A 13 -7.14 -3.18 1.06
C GLY A 13 -7.78 -1.98 1.75
N GLY A 14 -7.27 -1.59 2.92
CA GLY A 14 -7.68 -0.35 3.59
C GLY A 14 -7.47 0.88 2.70
N LEU A 15 -6.48 0.87 1.78
CA LEU A 15 -6.28 1.98 0.84
C LEU A 15 -7.53 2.27 0.00
N TYR A 16 -8.37 1.26 -0.28
CA TYR A 16 -9.55 1.42 -1.15
C TYR A 16 -10.61 2.34 -0.56
N THR A 17 -10.57 2.67 0.73
CA THR A 17 -11.63 3.42 1.41
C THR A 17 -11.44 4.93 1.34
N LEU A 18 -10.22 5.42 1.11
CA LEU A 18 -9.92 6.86 1.07
C LEU A 18 -9.16 7.28 -0.19
N PRO A 19 -9.46 8.49 -0.74
CA PRO A 19 -8.60 9.13 -1.73
C PRO A 19 -7.26 9.54 -1.11
N GLN A 20 -6.25 9.78 -1.95
CA GLN A 20 -4.98 10.36 -1.50
C GLN A 20 -5.24 11.69 -0.78
N ASN A 21 -4.72 11.82 0.43
CA ASN A 21 -4.91 13.01 1.28
C ASN A 21 -3.69 13.19 2.20
N LEU A 22 -3.55 14.39 2.76
CA LEU A 22 -2.62 14.69 3.85
C LEU A 22 -3.30 14.66 5.23
N TYR A 23 -4.61 14.96 5.27
CA TYR A 23 -5.37 15.20 6.50
C TYR A 23 -5.27 14.08 7.54
N PHE A 24 -5.26 12.81 7.12
CA PHE A 24 -5.18 11.68 8.04
C PHE A 24 -3.76 11.10 8.18
N LEU A 25 -2.77 11.62 7.44
CA LEU A 25 -1.38 11.20 7.60
C LEU A 25 -0.82 11.69 8.94
N GLU A 26 -1.16 12.93 9.31
CA GLU A 26 -0.83 13.48 10.62
C GLU A 26 -2.09 13.88 11.36
N GLN A 27 -2.33 13.23 12.49
CA GLN A 27 -3.52 13.45 13.29
C GLN A 27 -3.10 13.85 14.70
N SER A 28 -3.80 14.82 15.28
CA SER A 28 -3.64 15.12 16.71
C SER A 28 -4.15 13.95 17.54
N LYS A 29 -3.64 13.81 18.76
CA LYS A 29 -4.09 12.77 19.70
C LYS A 29 -5.59 12.89 20.00
N ASP A 30 -6.11 14.11 20.09
CA ASP A 30 -7.51 14.38 20.44
C ASP A 30 -8.51 14.08 19.30
N HIS A 31 -8.02 13.94 18.07
CA HIS A 31 -8.85 13.65 16.88
C HIS A 31 -8.37 12.42 16.11
N PHE A 32 -7.70 11.49 16.77
CA PHE A 32 -7.11 10.34 16.13
C PHE A 32 -8.15 9.34 15.61
N ASN A 33 -8.13 9.10 14.30
CA ASN A 33 -8.85 8.02 13.64
C ASN A 33 -7.87 7.02 13.03
N GLY A 34 -7.69 5.89 13.73
CA GLY A 34 -6.74 4.85 13.33
C GLY A 34 -7.06 4.20 11.98
N ALA A 35 -8.33 4.00 11.65
CA ALA A 35 -8.74 3.41 10.38
C ALA A 35 -8.46 4.35 9.20
N ALA A 36 -8.79 5.63 9.35
CA ALA A 36 -8.53 6.64 8.33
C ALA A 36 -7.03 6.92 8.16
N GLY A 37 -6.28 6.95 9.27
CA GLY A 37 -4.82 7.07 9.25
C GLY A 37 -4.18 5.91 8.53
N TYR A 38 -4.56 4.68 8.90
CA TYR A 38 -4.08 3.47 8.24
C TYR A 38 -4.36 3.48 6.73
N ALA A 39 -5.61 3.73 6.34
CA ALA A 39 -6.00 3.77 4.93
C ALA A 39 -5.21 4.84 4.14
N SER A 40 -4.99 6.01 4.73
CA SER A 40 -4.25 7.10 4.09
C SER A 40 -2.77 6.80 3.91
N HIS A 41 -2.12 6.19 4.91
CA HIS A 41 -0.72 5.75 4.79
C HIS A 41 -0.56 4.65 3.74
N LYS A 42 -1.46 3.65 3.74
CA LYS A 42 -1.44 2.58 2.73
C LYS A 42 -1.72 3.10 1.33
N ARG A 43 -2.56 4.14 1.19
CA ARG A 43 -2.81 4.85 -0.07
C ARG A 43 -1.56 5.62 -0.55
N ALA A 44 -0.85 6.30 0.35
CA ALA A 44 0.36 7.07 0.03
C ALA A 44 1.48 6.19 -0.55
N MET A 45 1.56 4.91 -0.16
CA MET A 45 2.55 3.97 -0.72
C MET A 45 2.45 3.81 -2.24
N ILE A 46 1.25 3.89 -2.83
CA ILE A 46 1.09 3.86 -4.31
C ILE A 46 1.86 5.03 -4.93
N THR A 47 1.55 6.24 -4.44
CA THR A 47 2.19 7.49 -4.88
C THR A 47 3.71 7.43 -4.72
N LEU A 48 4.21 6.95 -3.57
CA LEU A 48 5.65 6.83 -3.34
C LEU A 48 6.31 5.83 -4.30
N SER A 49 5.65 4.70 -4.59
CA SER A 49 6.18 3.68 -5.50
C SER A 49 6.25 4.20 -6.93
N ASP A 50 5.25 4.95 -7.39
CA ASP A 50 5.26 5.57 -8.71
C ASP A 50 6.40 6.58 -8.86
N GLN A 51 6.69 7.34 -7.81
CA GLN A 51 7.73 8.35 -7.79
C GLN A 51 9.13 7.74 -7.70
N TRP A 52 9.36 6.75 -6.83
CA TRP A 52 10.64 6.06 -6.75
C TRP A 52 10.99 5.28 -8.02
N SER A 53 9.99 4.81 -8.76
CA SER A 53 10.21 4.16 -10.07
C SER A 53 10.70 5.12 -11.16
N GLN A 54 10.69 6.44 -10.93
CA GLN A 54 11.32 7.40 -11.86
C GLN A 54 12.84 7.48 -11.68
N ILE A 55 13.38 6.93 -10.60
CA ILE A 55 14.82 6.90 -10.34
C ILE A 55 15.45 5.80 -11.21
N ASN A 56 16.47 6.16 -11.99
CA ASN A 56 17.14 5.22 -12.88
C ASN A 56 17.67 4.00 -12.10
N GLY A 57 17.36 2.81 -12.60
CA GLY A 57 17.75 1.55 -11.95
C GLY A 57 16.94 1.19 -10.71
N ILE A 58 15.82 1.86 -10.40
CA ILE A 58 14.91 1.46 -9.32
C ILE A 58 13.58 1.00 -9.89
N ARG A 59 13.10 -0.16 -9.41
CA ARG A 59 11.74 -0.64 -9.65
C ARG A 59 10.98 -0.66 -8.34
N ALA A 60 9.99 0.21 -8.20
CA ALA A 60 9.20 0.30 -6.98
C ALA A 60 7.74 -0.11 -7.24
N TYR A 61 7.24 -0.99 -6.38
CA TYR A 61 5.91 -1.55 -6.48
C TYR A 61 5.15 -1.36 -5.18
N SER A 62 3.84 -1.26 -5.26
CA SER A 62 2.95 -1.48 -4.13
C SER A 62 2.12 -2.73 -4.35
N MET A 63 1.99 -3.56 -3.31
CA MET A 63 1.24 -4.80 -3.39
C MET A 63 0.28 -4.98 -2.20
N HIS A 64 -0.73 -5.80 -2.39
CA HIS A 64 -1.70 -6.21 -1.37
C HIS A 64 -1.38 -7.65 -0.95
N PRO A 65 -1.23 -7.98 0.34
CA PRO A 65 -0.89 -9.36 0.74
C PRO A 65 -2.08 -10.33 0.72
N GLY A 66 -3.29 -9.80 0.71
CA GLY A 66 -4.52 -10.54 0.96
C GLY A 66 -4.90 -10.43 2.43
N TRP A 67 -5.87 -11.23 2.85
CA TRP A 67 -6.22 -11.36 4.26
C TRP A 67 -5.33 -12.42 4.88
N VAL A 68 -4.13 -12.02 5.34
CA VAL A 68 -3.15 -12.91 5.94
C VAL A 68 -3.45 -13.09 7.42
N ASP A 69 -3.37 -14.33 7.91
CA ASP A 69 -3.60 -14.64 9.31
C ASP A 69 -2.44 -14.20 10.21
N THR A 70 -2.36 -12.91 10.50
CA THR A 70 -1.35 -12.30 11.37
C THR A 70 -1.95 -11.89 12.72
N ASP A 71 -1.12 -11.79 13.76
CA ASP A 71 -1.53 -11.25 15.07
C ASP A 71 -2.22 -9.88 14.98
N GLY A 72 -1.82 -9.04 14.01
CA GLY A 72 -2.45 -7.75 13.75
C GLY A 72 -3.90 -7.89 13.29
N VAL A 73 -4.17 -8.80 12.35
CA VAL A 73 -5.55 -9.09 11.91
C VAL A 73 -6.37 -9.71 13.04
N GLN A 74 -5.77 -10.61 13.82
CA GLN A 74 -6.42 -11.25 14.98
C GLN A 74 -6.90 -10.23 16.02
N LYS A 75 -6.05 -9.26 16.36
CA LYS A 75 -6.34 -8.26 17.40
C LYS A 75 -7.27 -7.15 16.89
N SER A 76 -7.09 -6.71 15.64
CA SER A 76 -7.85 -5.57 15.10
C SER A 76 -9.21 -5.93 14.53
N LEU A 77 -9.43 -7.21 14.12
CA LEU A 77 -10.67 -7.66 13.49
C LEU A 77 -11.10 -9.05 14.02
N PRO A 78 -11.39 -9.20 15.32
CA PRO A 78 -11.65 -10.52 15.94
C PRO A 78 -12.87 -11.23 15.35
N LEU A 79 -13.93 -10.49 15.04
CA LEU A 79 -15.12 -11.04 14.38
C LEU A 79 -14.82 -11.49 12.94
N PHE A 80 -13.98 -10.73 12.21
CA PHE A 80 -13.57 -11.08 10.84
C PHE A 80 -12.82 -12.42 10.82
N ARG A 81 -11.85 -12.62 11.72
CA ARG A 81 -11.16 -13.91 11.84
C ARG A 81 -12.14 -15.02 12.20
N LYS A 82 -13.04 -14.82 13.17
CA LYS A 82 -14.00 -15.87 13.58
C LYS A 82 -14.81 -16.40 12.39
N PHE A 83 -15.22 -15.53 11.47
CA PHE A 83 -16.01 -15.92 10.30
C PHE A 83 -15.17 -16.37 9.10
N LEU A 84 -13.95 -15.87 8.95
CA LEU A 84 -13.14 -16.06 7.74
C LEU A 84 -11.85 -16.85 7.96
N ALA A 85 -11.61 -17.40 9.16
CA ALA A 85 -10.36 -18.13 9.50
C ALA A 85 -9.98 -19.19 8.45
N ALA A 86 -10.96 -19.93 7.93
CA ALA A 86 -10.74 -20.97 6.92
C ALA A 86 -10.33 -20.45 5.53
N ILE A 87 -10.50 -19.15 5.26
CA ILE A 87 -10.11 -18.51 3.99
C ILE A 87 -8.97 -17.50 4.15
N LEU A 88 -8.41 -17.37 5.36
CA LEU A 88 -7.23 -16.52 5.56
C LEU A 88 -6.01 -17.15 4.90
N ARG A 89 -5.16 -16.29 4.36
CA ARG A 89 -3.90 -16.67 3.74
C ARG A 89 -2.85 -16.98 4.80
N SER A 90 -1.96 -17.92 4.49
CA SER A 90 -0.73 -18.10 5.24
C SER A 90 0.23 -16.91 5.04
N PRO A 91 1.22 -16.69 5.93
CA PRO A 91 2.27 -15.70 5.73
C PRO A 91 3.00 -15.86 4.40
N GLU A 92 3.27 -17.10 3.98
CA GLU A 92 3.94 -17.42 2.72
C GLU A 92 3.11 -16.95 1.53
N GLN A 93 1.80 -17.22 1.55
CA GLN A 93 0.87 -16.72 0.53
C GLN A 93 0.76 -15.19 0.53
N GLY A 94 0.92 -14.55 1.68
CA GLY A 94 0.98 -13.09 1.81
C GLY A 94 2.25 -12.47 1.23
N ALA A 95 3.37 -13.17 1.34
CA ALA A 95 4.68 -12.73 0.87
C ALA A 95 4.94 -13.05 -0.60
N ASP A 96 4.26 -14.06 -1.16
CA ASP A 96 4.44 -14.61 -2.51
C ASP A 96 4.59 -13.52 -3.58
N THR A 97 3.61 -12.62 -3.69
CA THR A 97 3.67 -11.55 -4.71
C THR A 97 4.80 -10.55 -4.47
N ALA A 98 5.21 -10.30 -3.23
CA ALA A 98 6.35 -9.43 -2.97
C ALA A 98 7.67 -10.08 -3.44
N LEU A 99 7.87 -11.35 -3.14
CA LEU A 99 9.04 -12.12 -3.59
C LEU A 99 9.06 -12.23 -5.12
N TRP A 100 7.92 -12.50 -5.73
CA TRP A 100 7.80 -12.57 -7.18
C TRP A 100 8.14 -11.24 -7.86
N LEU A 101 7.69 -10.10 -7.33
CA LEU A 101 8.04 -8.77 -7.85
C LEU A 101 9.54 -8.48 -7.75
N ILE A 102 10.16 -8.86 -6.64
CA ILE A 102 11.62 -8.69 -6.43
C ILE A 102 12.42 -9.54 -7.42
N ALA A 103 11.98 -10.79 -7.64
CA ALA A 103 12.66 -11.75 -8.51
C ALA A 103 12.46 -11.45 -10.00
N HIS A 104 11.21 -11.19 -10.42
CA HIS A 104 10.85 -11.12 -11.84
C HIS A 104 10.85 -9.70 -12.40
N ARG A 105 10.70 -8.69 -11.53
CA ARG A 105 10.80 -7.28 -11.91
C ARG A 105 9.96 -6.95 -13.17
N PRO A 106 8.64 -7.21 -13.18
CA PRO A 106 7.80 -6.90 -14.33
C PRO A 106 7.77 -5.39 -14.61
N ALA A 107 7.33 -4.99 -15.81
CA ALA A 107 7.17 -3.58 -16.17
C ALA A 107 6.33 -2.82 -15.14
N ILE A 108 6.73 -1.59 -14.83
CA ILE A 108 6.01 -0.72 -13.90
C ILE A 108 4.68 -0.32 -14.53
N VAL A 109 3.61 -0.42 -13.73
CA VAL A 109 2.28 0.07 -14.09
C VAL A 109 1.93 1.14 -13.07
N ALA A 110 1.92 2.41 -13.50
CA ALA A 110 1.66 3.54 -12.62
C ALA A 110 0.28 3.43 -11.95
N GLY A 111 0.20 3.75 -10.66
CA GLY A 111 -1.02 3.70 -9.88
C GLY A 111 -1.55 2.29 -9.60
N ALA A 112 -0.78 1.24 -9.92
CA ALA A 112 -1.20 -0.14 -9.72
C ALA A 112 -1.00 -0.61 -8.26
N LEU A 113 -1.94 -1.44 -7.82
CA LEU A 113 -1.76 -2.30 -6.65
C LEU A 113 -1.59 -3.74 -7.14
N TRP A 114 -0.45 -4.34 -6.87
CA TRP A 114 -0.17 -5.73 -7.28
C TRP A 114 -0.83 -6.72 -6.34
N PHE A 115 -1.49 -7.74 -6.90
CA PHE A 115 -2.12 -8.81 -6.16
C PHE A 115 -2.12 -10.09 -6.99
N ASP A 116 -1.60 -11.19 -6.42
CA ASP A 116 -1.45 -12.49 -7.07
C ASP A 116 -0.74 -12.37 -8.43
N HIS A 117 0.47 -11.77 -8.40
CA HIS A 117 1.36 -11.54 -9.56
C HIS A 117 0.77 -10.67 -10.68
N LYS A 118 -0.33 -9.95 -10.42
CA LYS A 118 -1.00 -9.11 -11.41
C LYS A 118 -1.18 -7.68 -10.92
N ALA A 119 -0.92 -6.72 -11.80
CA ALA A 119 -1.29 -5.33 -11.57
C ALA A 119 -2.82 -5.20 -11.54
N ARG A 120 -3.36 -4.59 -10.49
CA ARG A 120 -4.79 -4.31 -10.32
C ARG A 120 -5.03 -2.81 -10.14
N PRO A 121 -6.21 -2.29 -10.52
CA PRO A 121 -6.58 -0.92 -10.21
C PRO A 121 -6.58 -0.65 -8.71
N ALA A 122 -5.94 0.42 -8.27
CA ALA A 122 -5.94 0.82 -6.85
C ALA A 122 -7.22 1.56 -6.41
N HIS A 123 -8.20 1.76 -7.30
CA HIS A 123 -9.44 2.48 -7.02
C HIS A 123 -10.67 1.63 -7.33
N VAL A 124 -11.37 1.18 -6.30
CA VAL A 124 -12.65 0.45 -6.42
C VAL A 124 -13.82 1.42 -6.48
N PHE A 125 -13.84 2.44 -5.61
CA PHE A 125 -14.93 3.42 -5.55
C PHE A 125 -14.60 4.69 -6.33
N LYS A 126 -15.61 5.25 -7.02
CA LYS A 126 -15.48 6.51 -7.80
C LYS A 126 -14.91 7.66 -6.96
N LEU A 127 -15.35 7.79 -5.71
CA LEU A 127 -14.90 8.85 -4.79
C LEU A 127 -13.38 8.82 -4.56
N THR A 128 -12.77 7.64 -4.55
CA THR A 128 -11.32 7.53 -4.30
C THR A 128 -10.44 7.94 -5.47
N LYS A 129 -11.02 8.07 -6.68
CA LYS A 129 -10.26 8.43 -7.89
C LYS A 129 -9.84 9.89 -7.92
N LYS A 130 -10.56 10.77 -7.22
CA LYS A 130 -10.22 12.20 -7.13
C LYS A 130 -9.39 12.43 -5.87
N PRO A 131 -8.08 12.68 -5.99
CA PRO A 131 -7.25 12.93 -4.83
C PRO A 131 -7.57 14.29 -4.19
N TYR A 132 -7.43 14.38 -2.86
CA TYR A 132 -7.45 15.64 -2.11
C TYR A 132 -6.05 16.24 -1.93
N ALA A 133 -5.01 15.44 -2.12
CA ALA A 133 -3.61 15.87 -2.15
C ALA A 133 -2.92 15.28 -3.39
N ARG A 134 -2.11 16.08 -4.07
CA ARG A 134 -1.34 15.65 -5.25
C ARG A 134 -0.11 14.86 -4.82
N ALA A 135 0.50 14.14 -5.77
CA ALA A 135 1.73 13.40 -5.53
C ALA A 135 2.86 14.27 -4.94
N ALA A 136 3.03 15.48 -5.48
CA ALA A 136 4.03 16.44 -5.00
C ALA A 136 3.80 16.83 -3.52
N ASP A 137 2.54 16.92 -3.09
CA ASP A 137 2.21 17.30 -1.71
C ASP A 137 2.60 16.16 -0.74
N ILE A 138 2.44 14.89 -1.16
CA ILE A 138 2.88 13.71 -0.39
C ILE A 138 4.41 13.65 -0.28
N LEU A 139 5.12 13.90 -1.39
CA LEU A 139 6.58 13.89 -1.41
C LEU A 139 7.16 15.03 -0.55
N ALA A 140 6.59 16.23 -0.65
CA ALA A 140 7.00 17.37 0.16
C ALA A 140 6.82 17.06 1.65
N LYS A 141 5.70 16.43 2.02
CA LYS A 141 5.47 16.02 3.41
C LYS A 141 6.49 14.98 3.89
N LEU A 142 6.74 13.93 3.10
CA LEU A 142 7.74 12.92 3.45
C LEU A 142 9.14 13.54 3.60
N ALA A 143 9.51 14.47 2.72
CA ALA A 143 10.80 15.15 2.80
C ALA A 143 10.93 16.02 4.05
N GLN A 144 9.85 16.71 4.45
CA GLN A 144 9.81 17.48 5.69
C GLN A 144 10.01 16.59 6.92
N ASP A 145 9.43 15.39 6.94
CA ASP A 145 9.51 14.46 8.08
C ASP A 145 10.85 13.73 8.19
N ALA A 146 11.58 13.65 7.08
CA ALA A 146 12.88 12.98 7.01
C ALA A 146 14.06 13.92 7.28
N ALA A 147 13.82 15.23 7.40
CA ALA A 147 14.82 16.25 7.68
C ALA A 147 15.08 16.41 9.19
#